data_AF-A0A219B3Z1-F1
#
_entry.id   AF-A0A219B3Z1-F1
#
_cell.length_a   1.000
_cell.length_b   1.000
_cell.length_c   1.000
_cell.angle_alpha   90.00
_cell.angle_beta   90.00
_cell.angle_gamma   90.00
#
_symmetry.space_group_name_H-M   'P 1'
#
loop_
_entity.id
_entity.type
_entity.pdbx_description
1 polymer ?
#
loop_
_entity_poly.entity_id
_entity_poly.type
_entity_poly.pdbx_seq_one_letter_code
_entity_poly.pdbx_strand_id
1 'polypeptide(L)'
;MANTPQARKRIRRNDRRADINRSRVSEIRTYVKKIEAEIAAGDKDAARQALQTAQPHLQRGAAKGVLHKNTVARKLSRLSHRIQAIG
;
A
#
# COMPACT_ATOMS: atom_id res chain seq x y z
N MET A 1 16.05 -21.38 18.82
CA MET A 1 16.99 -20.31 19.24
C MET A 1 17.99 -20.03 18.12
N ALA A 2 18.43 -18.79 17.96
CA ALA A 2 19.54 -18.48 17.06
C ALA A 2 20.87 -18.82 17.75
N ASN A 3 21.46 -19.95 17.35
CA ASN A 3 22.63 -20.52 18.01
C ASN A 3 23.95 -19.99 17.45
N THR A 4 23.92 -19.24 16.34
CA THR A 4 25.11 -18.59 15.75
C THR A 4 25.03 -17.06 15.88
N PRO A 5 26.17 -16.35 16.02
CA PRO A 5 26.18 -14.88 16.08
C PRO A 5 25.52 -14.22 14.86
N GLN A 6 25.68 -14.82 13.68
CA GLN A 6 25.09 -14.34 12.43
C GLN A 6 23.56 -14.46 12.48
N ALA A 7 23.02 -15.57 13.00
CA ALA A 7 21.58 -15.76 13.14
C ALA A 7 20.95 -14.74 14.10
N ARG A 8 21.59 -14.48 15.25
CA ARG A 8 21.14 -13.44 16.20
C ARG A 8 21.15 -12.04 15.57
N LYS A 9 22.14 -11.73 14.72
CA LYS A 9 22.18 -10.49 13.94
C LYS A 9 21.06 -10.41 12.90
N ARG A 10 20.74 -11.53 12.22
CA ARG A 10 19.66 -11.58 11.22
C ARG A 10 18.29 -11.33 11.84
N ILE A 11 18.00 -11.91 13.02
CA ILE A 11 16.74 -11.67 13.75
C ILE A 11 16.55 -10.17 14.02
N ARG A 12 17.51 -9.52 14.70
CA ARG A 12 17.44 -8.07 14.99
C ARG A 12 17.24 -7.20 13.75
N ARG A 13 17.86 -7.56 12.62
CA ARG A 13 17.70 -6.84 11.35
C ARG A 13 16.31 -7.07 10.76
N ASN A 14 15.80 -8.29 10.84
CA ASN A 14 14.49 -8.65 10.30
C ASN A 14 13.38 -7.96 11.09
N ASP A 15 13.47 -7.90 12.41
CA ASP A 15 12.49 -7.22 13.27
C ASP A 15 12.36 -5.75 12.89
N ARG A 16 13.49 -5.03 12.81
CA ARG A 16 13.51 -3.62 12.37
C ARG A 16 12.90 -3.43 10.98
N ARG A 17 13.16 -4.34 10.04
CA ARG A 17 12.58 -4.28 8.70
C ARG A 17 11.08 -4.58 8.73
N ALA A 18 10.64 -5.51 9.56
CA ALA A 18 9.25 -5.88 9.72
C ALA A 18 8.43 -4.70 10.24
N ASP A 19 8.93 -3.95 11.23
CA ASP A 19 8.25 -2.78 11.79
C ASP A 19 8.06 -1.67 10.73
N ILE A 20 9.14 -1.34 10.01
CA ILE A 20 9.12 -0.33 8.95
C ILE A 20 8.18 -0.76 7.81
N ASN A 21 8.26 -2.01 7.38
CA ASN A 21 7.40 -2.53 6.30
C ASN A 21 5.94 -2.61 6.74
N ARG A 22 5.67 -2.98 8.00
CA ARG A 22 4.34 -2.98 8.58
C ARG A 22 3.72 -1.58 8.53
N SER A 23 4.46 -0.55 8.97
CA SER A 23 3.99 0.84 8.89
C SER A 23 3.64 1.25 7.45
N ARG A 24 4.52 0.97 6.49
CA ARG A 24 4.29 1.32 5.08
C ARG A 24 3.10 0.59 4.46
N VAL A 25 2.93 -0.70 4.78
CA VAL A 25 1.79 -1.49 4.32
C VAL A 25 0.49 -0.97 4.94
N SER A 26 0.50 -0.67 6.23
CA SER A 26 -0.67 -0.10 6.93
C SER A 26 -1.10 1.24 6.32
N GLU A 27 -0.14 2.14 6.06
CA GLU A 27 -0.41 3.42 5.41
C GLU A 27 -1.07 3.25 4.03
N ILE A 28 -0.51 2.37 3.18
CA ILE A 28 -1.09 2.06 1.86
C ILE A 28 -2.50 1.48 1.99
N ARG A 29 -2.74 0.60 2.97
CA ARG A 29 -4.07 0.03 3.23
C ARG A 29 -5.07 1.11 3.64
N THR A 30 -4.66 2.08 4.45
CA THR A 30 -5.51 3.20 4.86
C THR A 30 -5.95 4.04 3.67
N TYR A 31 -5.02 4.37 2.75
CA TYR A 31 -5.37 5.10 1.53
C TYR A 31 -6.33 4.32 0.63
N VAL A 32 -6.10 3.02 0.46
CA VAL A 32 -7.01 2.15 -0.32
C VAL A 32 -8.40 2.11 0.33
N LYS A 33 -8.47 1.97 1.66
CA LYS A 33 -9.75 1.96 2.39
C LYS A 33 -10.50 3.29 2.23
N LYS A 34 -9.79 4.43 2.25
CA LYS A 34 -10.39 5.74 2.01
C LYS A 34 -11.03 5.80 0.63
N ILE A 35 -10.30 5.41 -0.42
CA ILE A 35 -10.84 5.38 -1.79
C ILE A 35 -12.06 4.46 -1.88
N GLU A 36 -12.01 3.27 -1.27
CA GLU A 36 -13.13 2.34 -1.24
C GLU A 36 -14.36 2.90 -0.52
N ALA A 37 -14.16 3.73 0.52
CA ALA A 37 -15.25 4.42 1.21
C ALA A 37 -15.89 5.50 0.33
N GLU A 38 -15.10 6.32 -0.37
CA GLU A 38 -15.64 7.33 -1.30
C GLU A 38 -16.39 6.67 -2.47
N ILE A 39 -15.84 5.56 -2.99
CA ILE A 39 -16.49 4.74 -4.02
C ILE A 39 -17.85 4.22 -3.52
N ALA A 40 -17.92 3.77 -2.26
CA ALA A 40 -19.17 3.29 -1.68
C ALA A 40 -20.17 4.43 -1.42
N ALA A 41 -19.69 5.65 -1.14
CA ALA A 41 -20.52 6.84 -0.98
C ALA A 41 -21.06 7.38 -2.31
N GLY A 42 -20.47 7.00 -3.44
CA GLY A 42 -20.89 7.43 -4.78
C GLY A 42 -20.35 8.80 -5.20
N ASP A 43 -19.44 9.41 -4.42
CA ASP A 43 -18.79 10.67 -4.77
C ASP A 43 -17.58 10.42 -5.68
N LYS A 44 -17.78 10.67 -6.98
CA LYS A 44 -16.77 10.45 -8.01
C LYS A 44 -15.58 11.40 -7.91
N ASP A 45 -15.82 12.65 -7.55
CA ASP A 45 -14.76 13.66 -7.52
C ASP A 45 -13.90 13.50 -6.26
N ALA A 46 -14.52 13.21 -5.11
CA ALA A 46 -13.79 12.83 -3.91
C ALA A 46 -12.95 11.56 -4.13
N ALA A 47 -13.50 10.55 -4.80
CA ALA A 47 -12.76 9.32 -5.10
C ALA A 47 -11.57 9.56 -6.05
N ARG A 48 -11.70 10.45 -7.05
CA ARG A 48 -10.59 10.85 -7.94
C ARG A 48 -9.49 11.58 -7.18
N GLN A 49 -9.84 12.53 -6.31
CA GLN A 49 -8.86 13.25 -5.49
C GLN A 49 -8.14 12.32 -4.51
N ALA A 50 -8.88 11.40 -3.89
CA ALA A 50 -8.30 10.37 -3.02
C ALA A 50 -7.33 9.45 -3.78
N LEU A 51 -7.68 9.05 -5.02
CA LEU A 51 -6.81 8.25 -5.87
C LEU A 51 -5.51 8.99 -6.23
N GLN A 52 -5.60 10.26 -6.64
CA GLN A 52 -4.42 11.09 -6.94
C GLN A 52 -3.48 11.19 -5.74
N THR A 53 -4.04 11.36 -4.55
CA THR A 53 -3.26 11.41 -3.30
C THR A 53 -2.62 10.07 -2.98
N ALA A 54 -3.33 8.94 -3.18
CA ALA A 54 -2.83 7.61 -2.86
C ALA A 54 -1.75 7.10 -3.83
N GLN A 55 -1.79 7.54 -5.10
CA GLN A 55 -0.91 7.06 -6.16
C GLN A 55 0.60 7.20 -5.83
N PRO A 56 1.13 8.36 -5.36
CA PRO A 56 2.54 8.47 -5.00
C PRO A 56 2.93 7.56 -3.82
N HIS A 57 2.04 7.33 -2.85
CA HIS A 57 2.31 6.44 -1.70
C HIS A 57 2.39 4.97 -2.13
N LEU A 58 1.48 4.55 -3.01
CA LEU A 58 1.50 3.22 -3.63
C LEU A 58 2.79 2.99 -4.45
N GLN A 59 3.18 3.96 -5.28
CA GLN A 59 4.39 3.87 -6.10
C GLN A 59 5.66 3.88 -5.24
N ARG A 60 5.70 4.66 -4.15
CA ARG A 60 6.79 4.62 -3.17
C ARG A 60 6.90 3.25 -2.50
N GLY A 61 5.77 2.60 -2.22
CA GLY A 61 5.73 1.22 -1.72
C GLY A 61 6.37 0.21 -2.68
N ALA A 62 6.15 0.37 -4.00
CA ALA A 62 6.80 -0.43 -5.02
C ALA A 62 8.30 -0.14 -5.11
N ALA A 63 8.69 1.14 -5.15
CA ALA A 63 10.10 1.55 -5.25
C ALA A 63 10.94 1.06 -4.05
N LYS A 64 10.35 0.98 -2.86
CA LYS A 64 11.02 0.44 -1.66
C LYS A 64 10.94 -1.08 -1.54
N GLY A 65 10.35 -1.78 -2.50
CA GLY A 65 10.25 -3.24 -2.52
C GLY A 65 9.29 -3.82 -1.48
N VAL A 66 8.40 -3.00 -0.91
CA VAL A 66 7.40 -3.46 0.08
C VAL A 66 6.24 -4.17 -0.62
N LEU A 67 5.88 -3.71 -1.81
CA LEU A 67 4.91 -4.34 -2.69
C LEU A 67 5.54 -4.58 -4.06
N HIS A 68 5.14 -5.64 -4.75
CA HIS A 68 5.57 -5.87 -6.11
C HIS A 68 4.93 -4.84 -7.05
N LYS A 69 5.68 -4.39 -8.08
CA LYS A 69 5.19 -3.43 -9.08
C LYS A 69 3.85 -3.84 -9.71
N ASN A 70 3.67 -5.13 -10.00
CA ASN A 70 2.43 -5.66 -10.56
C ASN A 70 1.25 -5.61 -9.57
N THR A 71 1.52 -5.73 -8.26
CA THR A 71 0.49 -5.60 -7.23
C THR A 71 -0.02 -4.17 -7.17
N VAL A 72 0.88 -3.19 -7.26
CA VAL A 72 0.52 -1.77 -7.30
C VAL A 72 -0.24 -1.44 -8.59
N ALA A 73 0.27 -1.86 -9.75
CA ALA A 73 -0.40 -1.66 -11.04
C ALA A 73 -1.82 -2.25 -11.05
N ARG A 74 -1.99 -3.47 -10.53
CA ARG A 74 -3.30 -4.14 -10.41
C ARG A 74 -4.25 -3.36 -9.50
N LYS A 75 -3.77 -2.83 -8.38
CA LYS A 75 -4.60 -2.02 -7.47
C LYS A 75 -5.05 -0.72 -8.12
N LEU A 76 -4.13 0.01 -8.77
CA LEU A 76 -4.46 1.25 -9.46
C LEU A 76 -5.48 1.01 -10.57
N SER A 77 -5.26 0.02 -11.44
CA SER A 77 -6.19 -0.33 -12.52
C SER A 77 -7.59 -0.66 -12.01
N ARG A 78 -7.69 -1.50 -10.96
CA ARG A 78 -8.99 -1.88 -10.38
C ARG A 78 -9.72 -0.71 -9.74
N LEU A 79 -9.00 0.16 -9.01
CA LEU A 79 -9.62 1.33 -8.36
C LEU A 79 -10.08 2.34 -9.40
N SER A 80 -9.26 2.64 -10.41
CA SER A 80 -9.65 3.54 -11.50
C SER A 80 -10.90 3.05 -12.24
N HIS A 81 -10.97 1.75 -12.56
CA HIS A 81 -12.15 1.18 -13.20
C HIS A 81 -13.40 1.28 -12.32
N ARG A 82 -13.27 1.06 -11.01
CA ARG A 82 -14.40 1.21 -10.07
C ARG A 82 -14.89 2.66 -9.98
N ILE A 83 -13.97 3.62 -9.98
CA ILE A 83 -14.30 5.05 -9.97
C ILE A 83 -14.99 5.47 -11.28
N GLN A 84 -14.56 4.91 -12.42
CA GLN A 84 -15.21 5.18 -13.71
C GLN A 84 -16.63 4.59 -13.79
N ALA A 85 -16.86 3.44 -13.15
CA ALA A 85 -18.16 2.78 -13.11
C ALA A 85 -19.20 3.53 -12.26
N ILE A 86 -18.74 4.35 -11.30
CA ILE A 86 -19.59 5.36 -10.65
C ILE A 86 -19.77 6.47 -11.70
N GLY A 87 -20.99 6.63 -12.20
CA GLY A 87 -21.35 7.55 -13.30
C GLY A 87 -20.75 8.94 -13.18
#